data_AF-A0A6M3J6X7-F1
#
_entry.id   AF-A0A6M3J6X7-F1
#
_cell.length_a   1.000
_cell.length_b   1.000
_cell.length_c   1.000
_cell.angle_alpha   90.00
_cell.angle_beta   90.00
_cell.angle_gamma   90.00
#
_symmetry.space_group_name_H-M   'P 1'
#
loop_
_entity.id
_entity.type
_entity.pdbx_description
1 polymer ?
#
loop_
_entity_poly.entity_id
_entity_poly.type
_entity_poly.pdbx_seq_one_letter_code
_entity_poly.pdbx_strand_id
1 'polypeptide(L)'
;MEVYLELNNHEIWASYTKLLKLSSLDLPFKTSLHIATILFELERPYRAIENERAKLCKKHGEFFEAQDMYAIDMNNVEKFGAYSSELSELLIMTWSGDFTFEPVEITKDIVEQYMGDFATLLDKFVKIC
;
A
#
# COMPACT_ATOMS: atom_id res chain seq x y z
N MET A 1 -6.83 17.10 20.38
CA MET A 1 -6.60 17.75 19.07
C MET A 1 -6.48 16.61 18.08
N GLU A 2 -7.47 16.42 17.21
CA GLU A 2 -7.40 15.40 16.15
C GLU A 2 -6.39 15.87 15.10
N VAL A 3 -5.45 15.01 14.74
CA VAL A 3 -4.41 15.31 13.74
C VAL A 3 -4.85 14.63 12.45
N TYR A 4 -5.18 15.42 11.44
CA TYR A 4 -5.47 14.92 10.09
C TYR A 4 -4.16 14.67 9.35
N LEU A 5 -4.04 13.49 8.75
CA LEU A 5 -2.84 13.09 8.02
C LEU A 5 -3.08 13.11 6.51
N GLU A 6 -2.38 13.97 5.79
CA GLU A 6 -2.29 13.85 4.33
C GLU A 6 -1.24 12.79 3.95
N LEU A 7 -1.62 11.91 3.02
CA LEU A 7 -0.76 10.82 2.54
C LEU A 7 -0.58 10.92 1.04
N ASN A 8 0.62 10.64 0.56
CA ASN A 8 0.80 10.41 -0.87
C ASN A 8 0.34 8.99 -1.26
N ASN A 9 0.06 8.80 -2.54
CA ASN A 9 -0.43 7.53 -3.06
C ASN A 9 0.57 6.38 -2.87
N HIS A 10 1.88 6.67 -2.87
CA HIS A 10 2.90 5.68 -2.55
C HIS A 10 2.81 5.19 -1.09
N GLU A 11 2.60 6.10 -0.14
CA GLU A 11 2.43 5.80 1.28
C GLU A 11 1.17 4.96 1.52
N ILE A 12 0.05 5.30 0.86
CA ILE A 12 -1.20 4.51 0.95
C ILE A 12 -0.97 3.08 0.45
N TRP A 13 -0.38 2.93 -0.74
CA TRP A 13 -0.14 1.62 -1.35
C TRP A 13 0.78 0.75 -0.50
N ALA A 14 1.91 1.33 -0.08
CA ALA A 14 2.89 0.63 0.74
C ALA A 14 2.28 0.23 2.09
N SER A 15 1.52 1.12 2.74
CA SER A 15 0.95 0.86 4.06
C SER A 15 -0.15 -0.20 4.01
N TYR A 16 -1.09 -0.11 3.07
CA TYR A 16 -2.19 -1.08 2.96
C TYR A 16 -1.67 -2.50 2.73
N THR A 17 -0.78 -2.68 1.76
CA THR A 17 -0.22 -4.00 1.43
C THR A 17 0.61 -4.61 2.56
N LYS A 18 1.34 -3.78 3.32
CA LYS A 18 2.11 -4.21 4.50
C LYS A 18 1.20 -4.58 5.67
N LEU A 19 0.20 -3.74 5.97
CA LEU A 19 -0.76 -4.00 7.05
C LEU A 19 -1.59 -5.26 6.78
N LEU A 20 -1.94 -5.52 5.52
CA LEU A 20 -2.65 -6.75 5.15
C LEU A 20 -1.79 -7.99 5.44
N LYS A 21 -0.48 -7.95 5.15
CA LYS A 21 0.46 -9.02 5.52
C LYS A 21 0.62 -9.16 7.03
N LEU A 22 0.66 -8.05 7.77
CA LEU A 22 0.72 -8.11 9.24
C LEU A 22 -0.57 -8.70 9.83
N SER A 23 -1.73 -8.37 9.27
CA SER A 23 -3.03 -8.87 9.75
C SER A 23 -3.22 -10.39 9.60
N SER A 24 -2.40 -11.06 8.80
CA SER A 24 -2.43 -12.53 8.65
C SER A 24 -1.54 -13.26 9.66
N LEU A 25 -0.80 -12.54 10.50
CA LEU A 25 0.04 -13.10 11.55
C LEU A 25 -0.74 -13.34 12.85
N ASP A 26 -0.24 -14.24 13.70
CA ASP A 26 -0.78 -14.48 15.04
C ASP A 26 -0.33 -13.35 16.00
N LEU A 27 -1.07 -12.23 15.96
CA LEU A 27 -0.79 -11.03 16.74
C LEU A 27 -1.69 -10.95 17.99
N PRO A 28 -1.23 -10.26 19.06
CA PRO A 28 -2.08 -9.96 20.20
C PRO A 28 -3.38 -9.26 19.77
N PHE A 29 -4.51 -9.65 20.38
CA PHE A 29 -5.85 -9.17 20.01
C PHE A 29 -5.96 -7.64 19.82
N LYS A 30 -5.37 -6.85 20.73
CA LYS A 30 -5.39 -5.39 20.66
C LYS A 30 -4.68 -4.87 19.41
N THR A 31 -3.52 -5.43 19.07
CA THR A 31 -2.74 -5.10 17.88
C THR A 31 -3.52 -5.45 16.61
N SER A 32 -4.14 -6.64 16.57
CA SER A 32 -4.97 -7.08 15.44
C SER A 32 -6.15 -6.14 15.19
N LEU A 33 -6.86 -5.71 16.24
CA LEU A 33 -7.94 -4.75 16.13
C LEU A 33 -7.47 -3.40 15.58
N HIS A 34 -6.34 -2.87 16.07
CA HIS A 34 -5.83 -1.58 15.59
C HIS A 34 -5.42 -1.67 14.10
N ILE A 35 -4.75 -2.75 13.68
CA ILE A 35 -4.41 -2.97 12.27
C ILE A 35 -5.67 -3.05 11.40
N ALA A 36 -6.71 -3.75 11.86
CA ALA A 36 -7.97 -3.84 11.14
C ALA A 36 -8.64 -2.47 10.95
N THR A 37 -8.62 -1.62 11.97
CA THR A 37 -9.13 -0.24 11.87
C THR A 37 -8.35 0.57 10.82
N ILE A 38 -7.01 0.52 10.82
CA ILE A 38 -6.22 1.26 9.83
C ILE A 38 -6.47 0.73 8.42
N LEU A 39 -6.58 -0.59 8.24
CA LEU A 39 -6.93 -1.20 6.95
C LEU A 39 -8.29 -0.71 6.45
N PHE A 40 -9.28 -0.60 7.33
CA PHE A 40 -10.60 -0.08 6.98
C PHE A 40 -10.53 1.36 6.44
N GLU A 41 -9.81 2.25 7.14
CA GLU A 41 -9.64 3.65 6.71
C GLU A 41 -8.89 3.77 5.37
N LEU A 42 -7.87 2.94 5.15
CA LEU A 42 -7.05 2.95 3.94
C LEU A 42 -7.68 2.21 2.74
N GLU A 43 -8.74 1.43 2.92
CA GLU A 43 -9.30 0.59 1.86
C GLU A 43 -9.79 1.40 0.67
N ARG A 44 -10.57 2.45 0.93
CA ARG A 44 -11.15 3.29 -0.12
C ARG A 44 -10.09 3.96 -1.00
N PRO A 45 -9.12 4.70 -0.44
CA PRO A 45 -8.09 5.32 -1.27
C PRO A 45 -7.24 4.26 -1.98
N TYR A 46 -6.87 3.16 -1.32
CA TYR A 46 -6.11 2.08 -1.97
C TYR A 46 -6.84 1.52 -3.20
N ARG A 47 -8.14 1.21 -3.08
CA ARG A 47 -8.96 0.74 -4.22
C ARG A 47 -9.01 1.75 -5.36
N ALA A 48 -9.04 3.05 -5.08
CA ALA A 48 -9.00 4.07 -6.11
C ALA A 48 -7.69 4.01 -6.92
N ILE A 49 -6.55 3.88 -6.24
CA ILE A 49 -5.24 3.81 -6.90
C ILE A 49 -5.08 2.48 -7.68
N GLU A 50 -5.53 1.34 -7.13
CA GLU A 50 -5.54 0.05 -7.83
C GLU A 50 -6.39 0.06 -9.10
N ASN A 51 -7.54 0.74 -9.07
CA ASN A 51 -8.38 0.89 -10.26
C ASN A 51 -7.66 1.66 -11.38
N GLU A 52 -6.93 2.72 -11.04
CA GLU A 52 -6.12 3.45 -12.02
C GLU A 52 -4.94 2.59 -12.53
N ARG A 53 -4.23 1.87 -11.65
CA ARG A 53 -3.19 0.92 -12.10
C ARG A 53 -3.76 -0.13 -13.05
N ALA A 54 -4.93 -0.69 -12.76
CA ALA A 54 -5.57 -1.67 -13.62
C ALA A 54 -5.91 -1.10 -15.01
N LYS A 55 -6.32 0.17 -15.10
CA LYS A 55 -6.49 0.87 -16.39
C LYS A 55 -5.16 1.03 -17.12
N LEU A 56 -4.09 1.40 -16.41
CA LEU A 56 -2.74 1.47 -17.00
C LEU A 56 -2.27 0.11 -17.52
N CYS A 57 -2.51 -0.97 -16.77
CA CYS A 57 -2.22 -2.34 -17.22
C CYS A 57 -3.03 -2.70 -18.48
N LYS A 58 -4.30 -2.30 -18.58
CA LYS A 58 -5.10 -2.51 -19.80
C LYS A 58 -4.61 -1.68 -20.99
N LYS A 59 -4.13 -0.46 -20.75
CA LYS A 59 -3.65 0.46 -21.77
C LYS A 59 -2.32 0.03 -22.37
N HIS A 60 -1.36 -0.38 -21.52
CA HIS A 60 0.01 -0.66 -21.92
C HIS A 60 0.38 -2.14 -21.93
N GLY A 61 -0.45 -2.99 -21.32
CA GLY A 61 -0.20 -4.42 -21.17
C GLY A 61 -0.76 -5.27 -22.30
N GLU A 62 -0.53 -6.56 -22.14
CA GLU A 62 -1.05 -7.61 -23.01
C GLU A 62 -2.03 -8.47 -22.23
N PHE A 63 -3.04 -8.99 -22.92
CA PHE A 63 -4.01 -9.86 -22.30
C PHE A 63 -3.47 -11.29 -22.26
N PHE A 64 -3.37 -11.85 -21.05
CA PHE A 64 -2.93 -13.22 -20.80
C PHE A 64 -4.16 -14.09 -20.59
N GLU A 65 -4.61 -14.77 -21.64
CA GLU A 65 -5.84 -15.59 -21.64
C GLU A 65 -5.84 -16.65 -20.53
N ALA A 66 -4.69 -17.27 -20.24
CA ALA A 66 -4.56 -18.30 -19.21
C ALA A 66 -4.84 -17.80 -17.79
N GLN A 67 -4.75 -16.49 -17.55
CA GLN A 67 -4.92 -15.85 -16.25
C GLN A 67 -6.08 -14.84 -16.23
N ASP A 68 -6.81 -14.71 -17.34
CA ASP A 68 -7.89 -13.73 -17.54
C ASP A 68 -7.53 -12.32 -17.07
N MET A 69 -6.33 -11.85 -17.42
CA MET A 69 -5.82 -10.57 -16.95
C MET A 69 -4.92 -9.85 -17.94
N TYR A 70 -4.83 -8.52 -17.80
CA TYR A 70 -3.83 -7.71 -18.49
C TYR A 70 -2.57 -7.60 -17.62
N ALA A 71 -1.41 -7.91 -18.19
CA ALA A 71 -0.12 -7.73 -17.53
C ALA A 71 0.88 -6.98 -18.42
N ILE A 72 1.85 -6.32 -17.79
CA ILE A 72 2.92 -5.60 -18.48
C ILE A 72 4.07 -6.57 -18.73
N ASP A 73 4.46 -6.76 -19.99
CA ASP A 73 5.71 -7.45 -20.31
C ASP A 73 6.90 -6.55 -19.96
N MET A 74 7.67 -6.95 -18.96
CA MET A 74 8.85 -6.21 -18.51
C MET A 74 10.01 -6.24 -19.52
N ASN A 75 9.99 -7.15 -20.49
CA ASN A 75 11.02 -7.22 -21.54
C ASN A 75 10.72 -6.26 -22.70
N ASN A 76 9.49 -5.79 -22.83
CA ASN A 76 9.11 -4.76 -23.79
C ASN A 76 9.39 -3.38 -23.20
N VAL A 77 10.60 -2.88 -23.46
CA VAL A 77 11.11 -1.60 -22.91
C VAL A 77 10.17 -0.42 -23.18
N GLU A 78 9.55 -0.34 -24.35
CA GLU A 78 8.66 0.77 -24.72
C GLU A 78 7.37 0.74 -23.90
N LYS A 79 6.66 -0.39 -23.89
CA LYS A 79 5.42 -0.56 -23.11
C LYS A 79 5.67 -0.44 -21.61
N PHE A 80 6.74 -1.07 -21.12
CA PHE A 80 7.13 -0.99 -19.71
C PHE A 80 7.52 0.44 -19.32
N GLY A 81 8.27 1.15 -20.15
CA GLY A 81 8.67 2.53 -19.91
C GLY A 81 7.46 3.47 -19.82
N ALA A 82 6.52 3.38 -20.76
CA ALA A 82 5.29 4.17 -20.74
C ALA A 82 4.43 3.87 -19.51
N TYR A 83 4.23 2.59 -19.18
CA TYR A 83 3.53 2.16 -17.98
C TYR A 83 4.20 2.69 -16.70
N SER A 84 5.52 2.54 -16.59
CA SER A 84 6.27 2.95 -15.41
C SER A 84 6.19 4.45 -15.21
N SER A 85 6.29 5.25 -16.28
CA SER A 85 6.18 6.71 -16.18
C SER A 85 4.80 7.14 -15.68
N GLU A 86 3.72 6.63 -16.29
CA GLU A 86 2.35 7.00 -15.91
C GLU A 86 1.99 6.50 -14.51
N LEU A 87 2.47 5.32 -14.10
CA LEU A 87 2.30 4.83 -12.74
C LEU A 87 3.08 5.67 -11.72
N SER A 88 4.32 6.07 -12.04
CA SER A 88 5.09 6.96 -11.18
C SER A 88 4.40 8.31 -10.99
N GLU A 89 3.85 8.89 -12.05
CA GLU A 89 3.06 10.14 -11.99
C GLU A 89 1.82 9.98 -11.10
N LEU A 90 1.11 8.85 -11.17
CA LEU A 90 0.00 8.56 -10.28
C LEU A 90 0.45 8.48 -8.80
N LEU A 91 1.59 7.86 -8.53
CA LEU A 91 2.06 7.60 -7.17
C LEU A 91 2.65 8.82 -6.46
N ILE A 92 3.12 9.84 -7.19
CA ILE A 92 3.60 11.11 -6.60
C ILE A 92 2.47 12.04 -6.17
N MET A 93 1.22 11.78 -6.60
CA MET A 93 0.08 12.59 -6.20
C MET A 93 -0.25 12.38 -4.72
N THR A 94 -0.66 13.47 -4.08
CA THR A 94 -1.17 13.46 -2.71
C THR A 94 -2.66 13.17 -2.68
N TRP A 95 -3.07 12.23 -1.83
CA TRP A 95 -4.46 12.02 -1.49
C TRP A 95 -4.83 12.92 -0.30
N SER A 96 -5.63 13.94 -0.56
CA SER A 96 -6.06 14.94 0.43
C SER A 96 -7.21 14.44 1.33
N GLY A 97 -7.09 13.21 1.83
CA GLY A 97 -8.08 12.61 2.72
C GLY A 97 -7.80 12.91 4.18
N ASP A 98 -8.85 13.07 4.97
CA ASP A 98 -8.76 13.11 6.42
C ASP A 98 -8.66 11.68 6.96
N PHE A 99 -7.54 11.33 7.59
CA PHE A 99 -7.34 10.05 8.25
C PHE A 99 -7.11 10.27 9.74
N THR A 100 -7.83 9.50 10.56
CA THR A 100 -7.68 9.49 12.01
C THR A 100 -7.42 8.06 12.46
N PHE A 101 -6.26 7.82 13.04
CA PHE A 101 -5.93 6.52 13.64
C PHE A 101 -4.91 6.69 14.75
N GLU A 102 -4.92 5.77 15.72
CA GLU A 102 -3.85 5.65 16.70
C GLU A 102 -2.72 4.79 16.12
N PRO A 103 -1.45 5.19 16.24
CA PRO A 103 -0.32 4.36 15.83
C PRO A 103 -0.35 3.01 16.54
N VAL A 104 -0.07 1.94 15.80
CA VAL A 104 0.03 0.60 16.37
C VAL A 104 1.37 0.46 17.07
N GLU A 105 1.38 0.10 18.35
CA GLU A 105 2.64 -0.28 19.00
C GLU A 105 2.98 -1.74 18.64
N ILE A 106 4.15 -1.93 18.02
CA ILE A 106 4.65 -3.25 17.62
C ILE A 106 6.06 -3.42 18.20
N THR A 107 6.34 -4.59 18.77
CA THR A 107 7.67 -4.90 19.32
C THR A 107 8.69 -5.03 18.21
N LYS A 108 9.93 -4.59 18.48
CA LYS A 108 11.07 -4.71 17.55
C LYS A 108 11.24 -6.12 16.95
N ASP A 109 11.00 -7.17 17.72
CA ASP A 109 11.08 -8.57 17.28
C ASP A 109 10.10 -8.89 16.14
N ILE A 110 8.87 -8.35 16.17
CA ILE A 110 7.86 -8.54 15.11
C ILE A 110 8.27 -7.76 13.85
N VAL A 111 8.91 -6.61 14.00
CA VAL A 111 9.42 -5.82 12.88
C VAL A 111 10.60 -6.52 12.21
N GLU A 112 11.58 -6.98 12.99
CA GLU A 112 12.78 -7.66 12.49
C GLU A 112 12.45 -9.01 11.85
N GLN A 113 11.50 -9.76 12.42
CA GLN A 113 11.12 -11.08 11.92
C GLN A 113 10.37 -11.03 10.57
N TYR A 114 9.64 -9.94 10.29
CA TYR A 114 8.72 -9.91 9.14
C TYR A 114 8.91 -8.75 8.16
N MET A 115 9.69 -7.71 8.52
CA MET A 115 9.77 -6.46 7.75
C MET A 115 11.18 -6.09 7.27
N GLY A 116 12.25 -6.74 7.77
CA GLY A 116 13.63 -6.46 7.35
C GLY A 116 13.97 -4.96 7.43
N ASP A 117 14.72 -4.44 6.44
CA ASP A 117 15.17 -3.04 6.37
C ASP A 117 14.06 -1.98 6.14
N PHE A 118 12.77 -2.36 6.10
CA PHE A 118 11.66 -1.48 5.69
C PHE A 118 10.91 -0.76 6.83
N ALA A 119 11.47 -0.75 8.06
CA ALA A 119 10.89 -0.10 9.23
C ALA A 119 10.57 1.40 9.05
N THR A 120 11.34 2.11 8.20
CA THR A 120 11.27 3.57 8.02
C THR A 120 9.98 4.11 7.39
N LEU A 121 9.23 3.30 6.64
CA LEU A 121 7.95 3.73 6.03
C LEU A 121 6.75 3.55 6.98
N LEU A 122 6.94 2.76 8.04
CA LEU A 122 5.92 2.47 9.04
C LEU A 122 5.89 3.48 10.18
N ASP A 123 6.88 4.36 10.28
CA ASP A 123 7.01 5.35 11.37
C ASP A 123 5.77 6.27 11.55
N LYS A 124 4.95 6.44 10.50
CA LYS A 124 3.68 7.19 10.57
C LYS A 124 2.49 6.39 11.12
N PHE A 125 2.55 5.06 11.06
CA PHE A 125 1.44 4.15 11.39
C PHE A 125 1.75 3.18 12.52
N VAL A 126 3.02 2.95 12.79
CA VAL A 126 3.55 2.02 13.77
C VAL A 126 4.57 2.74 14.60
N LYS A 127 4.40 2.67 15.92
CA LYS A 127 5.40 3.09 16.87
C LYS A 127 6.14 1.83 17.31
N ILE A 128 7.43 1.75 17.00
CA ILE A 128 8.26 0.63 17.43
C ILE A 128 8.62 0.84 18.90
N CYS A 129 8.26 -0.13 19.74
CA CYS A 129 8.54 -0.13 21.18
C CYS A 129 9.59 -1.19 21.56
#